data_AF-A0A3C0R441-F1
#
_entry.id   AF-A0A3C0R441-F1
#
_cell.length_a   1.000
_cell.length_b   1.000
_cell.length_c   1.000
_cell.angle_alpha   90.00
_cell.angle_beta   90.00
_cell.angle_gamma   90.00
#
_symmetry.space_group_name_H-M   'P 1'
#
loop_
_entity.id
_entity.type
_entity.pdbx_description
1 polymer ?
#
loop_
_entity_poly.entity_id
_entity_poly.type
_entity_poly.pdbx_seq_one_letter_code
_entity_poly.pdbx_strand_id
1 'polypeptide(L)'
;MSSPKQTRVALVQMQCGTEPEKNFSRAVEFIRDAAKQGAQIVCLPELFRSQYFCQTEDHGNFALAEEIPGRSTSTLGELARELGIVIIASLFEKRRAGLYHNTAVVLDADGKLLGKYRKMHIPDDPLYHEKFYFAPGDLGFQAWQTARGKIGVCVCWDQWYPEAARLTALRGAEIIFYPTAIGWHPAEKKEFGVAQHSAWETIQRSHAIANGCYVAAANRIGHETPAHGAGIEFWGQSFVAAPSGEI
;
A
#
# COMPACT_ATOMS: atom_id res chain seq x y z
N MET A 1 10.55 6.95 33.94
CA MET A 1 10.53 6.24 32.64
C MET A 1 9.17 6.52 32.03
N SER A 2 9.07 7.13 30.84
CA SER A 2 7.75 7.31 30.23
C SER A 2 7.16 5.93 29.93
N SER A 3 5.85 5.77 30.03
CA SER A 3 5.18 4.58 29.54
C SER A 3 5.55 4.34 28.07
N PRO A 4 5.69 3.07 27.63
CA PRO A 4 5.92 2.77 26.23
C PRO A 4 4.76 3.36 25.40
N LYS A 5 5.11 4.14 24.37
CA LYS A 5 4.13 4.77 23.48
C LYS A 5 3.49 3.67 22.64
N GLN A 6 2.27 3.27 22.98
CA GLN A 6 1.49 2.30 22.21
C GLN A 6 0.76 3.02 21.07
N THR A 7 0.90 2.48 19.85
CA THR A 7 0.19 2.97 18.66
C THR A 7 -0.64 1.84 18.08
N ARG A 8 -1.96 2.06 17.94
CA ARG A 8 -2.86 1.09 17.30
C ARG A 8 -2.90 1.32 15.79
N VAL A 9 -2.58 0.28 15.02
CA VAL A 9 -2.58 0.29 13.55
C VAL A 9 -3.77 -0.51 13.03
N ALA A 10 -4.36 -0.08 11.91
CA ALA A 10 -5.34 -0.87 11.15
C ALA A 10 -4.93 -0.96 9.68
N LEU A 11 -5.12 -2.14 9.10
CA LEU A 11 -4.86 -2.43 7.70
C LEU A 11 -6.19 -2.70 7.02
N VAL A 12 -6.53 -1.88 6.03
CA VAL A 12 -7.77 -2.04 5.29
C VAL A 12 -7.57 -3.11 4.23
N GLN A 13 -8.40 -4.13 4.29
CA GLN A 13 -8.50 -5.16 3.26
C GLN A 13 -9.81 -4.96 2.51
N MET A 14 -9.73 -4.63 1.22
CA MET A 14 -10.92 -4.34 0.41
C MET A 14 -10.81 -4.87 -1.01
N GLN A 15 -11.98 -5.19 -1.58
CA GLN A 15 -12.14 -5.44 -3.01
C GLN A 15 -12.40 -4.12 -3.71
N CYS A 16 -11.92 -3.95 -4.93
CA CYS A 16 -12.26 -2.77 -5.73
C CYS A 16 -13.06 -3.15 -6.98
N GLY A 17 -14.06 -2.32 -7.27
CA GLY A 17 -14.87 -2.42 -8.48
C GLY A 17 -14.33 -1.50 -9.58
N THR A 18 -15.08 -1.43 -10.67
CA THR A 18 -14.75 -0.63 -11.85
C THR A 18 -15.01 0.87 -11.69
N GLU A 19 -15.79 1.28 -10.68
CA GLU A 19 -16.18 2.67 -10.45
C GLU A 19 -15.29 3.33 -9.38
N PRO A 20 -14.39 4.28 -9.75
CA PRO A 20 -13.40 4.78 -8.81
C PRO A 20 -13.97 5.51 -7.59
N GLU A 21 -15.09 6.19 -7.77
CA GLU A 21 -15.76 6.91 -6.69
C GLU A 21 -16.41 5.97 -5.67
N LYS A 22 -16.95 4.83 -6.11
CA LYS A 22 -17.48 3.82 -5.17
C LYS A 22 -16.38 3.18 -4.35
N ASN A 23 -15.23 2.92 -4.97
CA ASN A 23 -14.05 2.44 -4.26
C ASN A 23 -13.56 3.45 -3.22
N PHE A 24 -13.47 4.72 -3.61
CA PHE A 24 -13.03 5.79 -2.72
C PHE A 24 -13.99 5.98 -1.53
N SER A 25 -15.30 6.02 -1.76
CA SER A 25 -16.30 6.12 -0.68
C SER A 25 -16.21 4.95 0.31
N ARG A 26 -16.07 3.73 -0.20
CA ARG A 26 -15.90 2.54 0.66
C ARG A 26 -14.59 2.57 1.45
N ALA A 27 -13.50 3.06 0.87
CA ALA A 27 -12.25 3.25 1.61
C ALA A 27 -12.41 4.26 2.75
N VAL A 28 -13.14 5.36 2.51
CA VAL A 28 -13.48 6.36 3.55
C VAL A 28 -14.32 5.73 4.67
N GLU A 29 -15.31 4.89 4.33
CA GLU A 29 -16.10 4.16 5.32
C GLU A 29 -15.23 3.24 6.19
N PHE A 30 -14.34 2.45 5.57
CA PHE A 30 -13.43 1.58 6.31
C PHE A 30 -12.43 2.35 7.18
N ILE A 31 -11.94 3.51 6.72
CA ILE A 31 -11.10 4.38 7.55
C ILE A 31 -11.86 4.86 8.78
N ARG A 32 -13.11 5.31 8.62
CA ARG A 32 -13.96 5.76 9.73
C ARG A 32 -14.23 4.62 10.71
N ASP A 33 -14.51 3.42 10.22
CA ASP A 33 -14.78 2.26 11.07
C ASP A 33 -13.53 1.78 11.82
N ALA A 34 -12.35 1.85 11.20
CA ALA A 34 -11.08 1.61 11.87
C ALA A 34 -10.81 2.65 12.97
N ALA A 35 -11.07 3.93 12.70
CA ALA A 35 -10.91 5.00 13.69
C ALA A 35 -11.88 4.84 14.88
N LYS A 36 -13.14 4.46 14.64
CA LYS A 36 -14.10 4.12 15.72
C LYS A 36 -13.60 2.98 16.61
N GLN A 37 -12.82 2.05 16.06
CA GLN A 37 -12.19 0.95 16.80
C GLN A 37 -10.84 1.34 17.44
N GLY A 38 -10.50 2.63 17.44
CA GLY A 38 -9.33 3.20 18.08
C GLY A 38 -8.04 3.14 17.24
N ALA A 39 -8.13 2.83 15.94
CA ALA A 39 -6.96 2.91 15.07
C ALA A 39 -6.41 4.34 15.03
N GLN A 40 -5.09 4.47 15.11
CA GLN A 40 -4.37 5.75 15.07
C GLN A 40 -3.56 5.91 13.79
N ILE A 41 -3.23 4.80 13.12
CA ILE A 41 -2.67 4.77 11.77
C ILE A 41 -3.51 3.79 10.95
N VAL A 42 -3.96 4.21 9.77
CA VAL A 42 -4.72 3.37 8.84
C VAL A 42 -3.97 3.28 7.51
N CYS A 43 -3.75 2.07 7.02
CA CYS A 43 -3.13 1.81 5.72
C CYS A 43 -4.17 1.20 4.75
N LEU A 44 -4.33 1.81 3.58
CA LEU A 44 -5.13 1.28 2.47
C LEU A 44 -4.28 0.35 1.58
N PRO A 45 -4.90 -0.57 0.81
CA PRO A 45 -4.16 -1.39 -0.13
C PRO A 45 -3.68 -0.58 -1.34
N GLU A 46 -2.80 -1.20 -2.13
CA GLU A 46 -2.23 -0.57 -3.33
C GLU A 46 -3.30 -0.20 -4.36
N LEU A 47 -3.18 0.98 -4.96
CA LEU A 47 -4.04 1.48 -6.04
C LEU A 47 -5.54 1.30 -5.75
N PHE A 48 -5.95 1.55 -4.50
CA PHE A 48 -7.29 1.22 -3.98
C PHE A 48 -8.46 1.89 -4.74
N ARG A 49 -8.19 2.92 -5.55
CA ARG A 49 -9.22 3.64 -6.30
C ARG A 49 -9.79 2.85 -7.47
N SER A 50 -9.15 1.81 -7.96
CA SER A 50 -9.63 1.03 -9.11
C SER A 50 -9.44 -0.46 -8.90
N GLN A 51 -9.99 -1.27 -9.80
CA GLN A 51 -9.41 -2.59 -10.05
C GLN A 51 -7.92 -2.46 -10.40
N TYR A 52 -7.17 -3.53 -10.21
CA TYR A 52 -5.77 -3.61 -10.55
C TYR A 52 -5.60 -3.68 -12.07
N PHE A 53 -5.65 -2.52 -12.72
CA PHE A 53 -5.64 -2.36 -14.17
C PHE A 53 -4.32 -2.78 -14.84
N CYS A 54 -3.27 -3.04 -14.06
CA CYS A 54 -1.97 -3.50 -14.57
C CYS A 54 -1.99 -4.95 -15.08
N GLN A 55 -3.15 -5.61 -15.07
CA GLN A 55 -3.36 -6.91 -15.71
C GLN A 55 -3.27 -6.86 -17.25
N THR A 56 -3.36 -5.66 -17.84
CA THR A 56 -3.13 -5.43 -19.27
C THR A 56 -2.37 -4.14 -19.52
N GLU A 57 -1.82 -4.02 -20.73
CA GLU A 57 -1.24 -2.79 -21.26
C GLU A 57 -2.31 -2.05 -22.10
N ASP A 58 -3.02 -1.09 -21.48
CA ASP A 58 -4.06 -0.29 -22.12
C ASP A 58 -3.86 1.20 -21.81
N HIS A 59 -3.68 2.00 -22.85
CA HIS A 59 -3.52 3.45 -22.73
C HIS A 59 -4.73 4.15 -22.12
N GLY A 60 -5.93 3.58 -22.21
CA GLY A 60 -7.14 4.11 -21.57
C GLY A 60 -6.99 4.22 -20.05
N ASN A 61 -6.21 3.34 -19.42
CA ASN A 61 -6.02 3.33 -17.98
C ASN A 61 -5.22 4.54 -17.46
N PHE A 62 -4.45 5.25 -18.30
CA PHE A 62 -3.80 6.51 -17.88
C PHE A 62 -4.79 7.61 -17.46
N ALA A 63 -6.07 7.49 -17.82
CA ALA A 63 -7.14 8.38 -17.36
C ALA A 63 -7.46 8.18 -15.86
N LEU A 64 -7.04 7.08 -15.24
CA LEU A 64 -7.19 6.82 -13.81
C LEU A 64 -6.19 7.61 -12.95
N ALA A 65 -5.14 8.16 -13.56
CA ALA A 65 -4.09 8.87 -12.85
C ALA A 65 -4.54 10.27 -12.38
N GLU A 66 -4.07 10.69 -11.22
CA GLU A 66 -4.34 12.01 -10.63
C GLU A 66 -3.05 12.70 -10.15
N GLU A 67 -3.12 14.02 -9.97
CA GLU A 67 -1.98 14.79 -9.45
C GLU A 67 -1.81 14.57 -7.93
N ILE A 68 -0.58 14.67 -7.44
CA ILE A 68 -0.25 14.59 -6.01
C ILE A 68 0.64 15.78 -5.62
N PRO A 69 0.16 16.72 -4.78
CA PRO A 69 -1.16 16.72 -4.14
C PRO A 69 -2.31 16.94 -5.13
N GLY A 70 -3.47 16.39 -4.82
CA GLY A 70 -4.68 16.46 -5.63
C GLY A 70 -5.94 16.07 -4.86
N ARG A 71 -6.99 15.69 -5.58
CA ARG A 71 -8.34 15.47 -5.03
C ARG A 71 -8.34 14.42 -3.91
N SER A 72 -7.79 13.23 -4.16
CA SER A 72 -7.77 12.19 -3.11
C SER A 72 -6.95 12.58 -1.89
N THR A 73 -5.78 13.21 -2.06
CA THR A 73 -4.98 13.65 -0.90
C THR A 73 -5.66 14.76 -0.11
N SER A 74 -6.42 15.64 -0.77
CA SER A 74 -7.18 16.70 -0.08
C SER A 74 -8.26 16.09 0.80
N THR A 75 -9.12 15.24 0.22
CA THR A 75 -10.22 14.62 0.97
C THR A 75 -9.72 13.69 2.07
N LEU A 76 -8.70 12.88 1.80
CA LEU A 76 -8.11 12.02 2.82
C LEU A 76 -7.38 12.83 3.91
N GLY A 77 -6.75 13.97 3.57
CA GLY A 77 -6.13 14.86 4.56
C GLY A 77 -7.16 15.50 5.48
N GLU A 78 -8.29 15.96 4.94
CA GLU A 78 -9.41 16.45 5.75
C GLU A 78 -9.96 15.37 6.68
N LEU A 79 -10.11 14.13 6.18
CA LEU A 79 -10.54 12.98 6.96
C LEU A 79 -9.54 12.62 8.06
N ALA A 80 -8.24 12.63 7.75
CA ALA A 80 -7.17 12.40 8.72
C ALA A 80 -7.23 13.40 9.87
N ARG A 81 -7.42 14.69 9.57
CA ARG A 81 -7.61 15.75 10.56
C ARG A 81 -8.88 15.58 11.38
N GLU A 82 -10.00 15.26 10.72
CA GLU A 82 -11.30 15.05 11.37
C GLU A 82 -11.22 13.92 12.41
N LEU A 83 -10.56 12.81 12.04
CA LEU A 83 -10.46 11.62 12.88
C LEU A 83 -9.24 11.65 13.84
N GLY A 84 -8.29 12.55 13.62
CA GLY A 84 -7.05 12.64 14.40
C GLY A 84 -6.12 11.43 14.22
N ILE A 85 -6.08 10.86 13.02
CA ILE A 85 -5.32 9.64 12.66
C ILE A 85 -4.38 9.88 11.48
N VAL A 86 -3.35 9.05 11.37
CA VAL A 86 -2.49 9.00 10.18
C VAL A 86 -3.15 8.11 9.12
N ILE A 87 -3.13 8.56 7.86
CA ILE A 87 -3.63 7.76 6.72
C ILE A 87 -2.50 7.55 5.72
N ILE A 88 -2.30 6.29 5.33
CA ILE A 88 -1.38 5.88 4.26
C ILE A 88 -2.23 5.37 3.10
N ALA A 89 -2.01 5.95 1.91
CA ALA A 89 -2.78 5.60 0.72
C ALA A 89 -1.87 5.51 -0.52
N SER A 90 -2.10 4.53 -1.38
CA SER A 90 -1.42 4.38 -2.67
C SER A 90 -2.32 4.85 -3.82
N LEU A 91 -1.76 5.68 -4.71
CA LEU A 91 -2.44 6.37 -5.80
C LEU A 91 -1.63 6.26 -7.09
N PHE A 92 -2.32 6.32 -8.23
CA PHE A 92 -1.71 6.44 -9.54
C PHE A 92 -1.38 7.92 -9.80
N GLU A 93 -0.12 8.30 -9.59
CA GLU A 93 0.34 9.68 -9.74
C GLU A 93 0.59 10.04 -11.20
N LYS A 94 -0.05 11.10 -11.67
CA LYS A 94 0.33 11.84 -12.88
C LYS A 94 1.26 12.98 -12.49
N ARG A 95 2.57 12.81 -12.71
CA ARG A 95 3.56 13.89 -12.45
C ARG A 95 3.52 14.94 -13.56
N ARG A 96 3.40 14.49 -14.80
CA ARG A 96 3.17 15.28 -16.01
C ARG A 96 2.65 14.34 -17.10
N ALA A 97 2.18 14.89 -18.21
CA ALA A 97 1.83 14.06 -19.37
C ALA A 97 3.01 13.15 -19.78
N GLY A 98 2.75 11.84 -19.90
CA GLY A 98 3.77 10.84 -20.26
C GLY A 98 4.73 10.43 -19.13
N LEU A 99 4.55 10.90 -17.89
CA LEU A 99 5.36 10.47 -16.75
C LEU A 99 4.49 10.25 -15.52
N TYR A 100 4.39 8.99 -15.11
CA TYR A 100 3.50 8.55 -14.07
C TYR A 100 4.21 7.60 -13.09
N HIS A 101 3.68 7.51 -11.87
CA HIS A 101 4.25 6.69 -10.81
C HIS A 101 3.17 6.02 -9.97
N ASN A 102 3.45 4.82 -9.48
CA ASN A 102 2.72 4.24 -8.37
C ASN A 102 3.25 4.86 -7.06
N THR A 103 2.39 5.58 -6.34
CA THR A 103 2.84 6.49 -5.28
C THR A 103 2.06 6.29 -3.99
N ALA A 104 2.75 6.01 -2.91
CA ALA A 104 2.18 6.08 -1.57
C ALA A 104 2.32 7.49 -0.99
N VAL A 105 1.28 7.97 -0.31
CA VAL A 105 1.25 9.24 0.42
C VAL A 105 1.07 8.98 1.92
N VAL A 106 1.67 9.85 2.74
CA VAL A 106 1.50 9.84 4.20
C VAL A 106 0.83 11.14 4.63
N LEU A 107 -0.38 11.03 5.17
CA LEU A 107 -1.19 12.13 5.69
C LEU A 107 -1.18 12.04 7.22
N ASP A 108 -0.69 13.06 7.93
CA ASP A 108 -0.64 13.05 9.39
C ASP A 108 -2.00 13.35 10.03
N ALA A 109 -2.08 13.15 11.34
CA ALA A 109 -3.28 13.38 12.15
C ALA A 109 -3.79 14.84 12.17
N ASP A 110 -3.01 15.81 11.69
CA ASP A 110 -3.45 17.20 11.48
C ASP A 110 -3.96 17.46 10.04
N GLY A 111 -3.94 16.44 9.19
CA GLY A 111 -4.36 16.46 7.80
C GLY A 111 -3.29 16.89 6.80
N LYS A 112 -2.06 17.18 7.24
CA LYS A 112 -0.99 17.56 6.32
C LYS A 112 -0.44 16.35 5.58
N LEU A 113 -0.14 16.55 4.29
CA LEU A 113 0.68 15.64 3.51
C LEU A 113 2.15 15.77 3.94
N LEU A 114 2.64 14.84 4.76
CA LEU A 114 4.04 14.82 5.21
C LEU A 114 5.01 14.50 4.09
N GLY A 115 4.56 13.69 3.13
CA GLY A 115 5.35 13.33 1.97
C GLY A 115 4.72 12.23 1.16
N LYS A 116 5.49 11.80 0.14
CA LYS A 116 5.13 10.72 -0.76
C LYS A 116 6.35 9.88 -1.08
N TYR A 117 6.11 8.62 -1.41
CA TYR A 117 7.09 7.66 -1.89
C TYR A 117 6.61 7.08 -3.21
N ARG A 118 7.50 7.05 -4.19
CA ARG A 118 7.26 6.46 -5.51
C ARG A 118 7.91 5.09 -5.54
N LYS A 119 7.12 4.07 -5.91
CA LYS A 119 7.54 2.67 -5.98
C LYS A 119 8.86 2.55 -6.76
N MET A 120 9.87 1.94 -6.14
CA MET A 120 11.23 1.88 -6.71
C MET A 120 11.37 0.65 -7.62
N HIS A 121 10.83 -0.50 -7.19
CA HIS A 121 10.88 -1.74 -7.94
C HIS A 121 9.55 -1.97 -8.66
N ILE A 122 9.57 -1.82 -9.99
CA ILE A 122 8.37 -1.96 -10.82
C ILE A 122 8.30 -3.39 -11.37
N PRO A 123 7.29 -4.19 -10.99
CA PRO A 123 7.14 -5.54 -11.51
C PRO A 123 6.79 -5.53 -12.99
N ASP A 124 7.12 -6.63 -13.65
CA ASP A 124 6.74 -6.90 -15.03
C ASP A 124 6.70 -8.41 -15.23
N ASP A 125 5.60 -8.97 -14.74
CA ASP A 125 5.26 -10.39 -14.80
C ASP A 125 3.85 -10.52 -15.42
N PRO A 126 3.44 -11.70 -15.89
CA PRO A 126 2.09 -11.90 -16.42
C PRO A 126 1.01 -11.39 -15.45
N LEU A 127 0.13 -10.51 -15.95
CA LEU A 127 -0.92 -9.81 -15.19
C LEU A 127 -0.42 -8.74 -14.19
N TYR A 128 0.87 -8.45 -14.15
CA TYR A 128 1.51 -7.40 -13.34
C TYR A 128 2.40 -6.50 -14.23
N HIS A 129 1.84 -6.00 -15.34
CA HIS A 129 2.51 -5.19 -16.37
C HIS A 129 2.72 -3.73 -15.92
N GLU A 130 3.25 -3.53 -14.72
CA GLU A 130 3.37 -2.20 -14.12
C GLU A 130 4.38 -1.30 -14.84
N LYS A 131 5.41 -1.87 -15.49
CA LYS A 131 6.41 -1.11 -16.27
C LYS A 131 5.81 -0.35 -17.46
N PHE A 132 4.66 -0.78 -17.96
CA PHE A 132 3.92 -0.04 -18.98
C PHE A 132 3.37 1.29 -18.43
N TYR A 133 2.96 1.31 -17.15
CA TYR A 133 2.27 2.45 -16.54
C TYR A 133 3.18 3.36 -15.73
N PHE A 134 4.17 2.80 -15.03
CA PHE A 134 4.91 3.53 -14.01
C PHE A 134 6.40 3.60 -14.32
N ALA A 135 6.95 4.81 -14.26
CA ALA A 135 8.38 4.99 -14.17
C ALA A 135 8.89 4.59 -12.77
N PRO A 136 10.09 4.01 -12.66
CA PRO A 136 10.74 3.78 -11.37
C PRO A 136 10.78 5.04 -10.52
N GLY A 137 10.64 4.86 -9.21
CA GLY A 137 10.67 5.95 -8.24
C GLY A 137 11.99 6.73 -8.25
N ASP A 138 11.90 8.02 -7.92
CA ASP A 138 13.03 8.96 -7.94
C ASP A 138 13.21 9.73 -6.61
N LEU A 139 12.47 9.36 -5.57
CA LEU A 139 12.51 10.01 -4.24
C LEU A 139 13.34 9.25 -3.21
N GLY A 140 13.74 8.01 -3.55
CA GLY A 140 14.45 7.09 -2.65
C GLY A 140 13.59 6.63 -1.46
N PHE A 141 14.20 5.81 -0.61
CA PHE A 141 13.57 5.27 0.60
C PHE A 141 13.55 6.32 1.72
N GLN A 142 12.38 6.52 2.33
CA GLN A 142 12.09 7.61 3.27
C GLN A 142 11.36 7.09 4.52
N ALA A 143 11.46 7.86 5.62
CA ALA A 143 10.64 7.67 6.80
C ALA A 143 10.16 9.03 7.33
N TRP A 144 8.93 9.10 7.81
CA TRP A 144 8.30 10.35 8.27
C TRP A 144 7.96 10.26 9.75
N GLN A 145 8.32 11.32 10.47
CA GLN A 145 7.83 11.51 11.83
C GLN A 145 6.36 11.93 11.77
N THR A 146 5.46 11.08 12.27
CA THR A 146 4.03 11.39 12.41
C THR A 146 3.70 11.70 13.87
N ALA A 147 2.48 12.16 14.14
CA ALA A 147 1.95 12.27 15.51
C ALA A 147 1.95 10.92 16.26
N ARG A 148 1.91 9.79 15.53
CA ARG A 148 1.67 8.44 16.04
C ARG A 148 2.90 7.51 15.96
N GLY A 149 4.06 8.02 15.57
CA GLY A 149 5.30 7.25 15.44
C GLY A 149 6.05 7.60 14.16
N LYS A 150 7.28 7.14 14.03
CA LYS A 150 8.07 7.33 12.81
C LYS A 150 7.85 6.14 11.89
N ILE A 151 7.26 6.37 10.72
CA ILE A 151 6.85 5.30 9.80
C ILE A 151 7.60 5.40 8.48
N GLY A 152 7.88 4.25 7.89
CA GLY A 152 8.34 4.12 6.51
C GLY A 152 7.24 3.50 5.65
N VAL A 153 7.27 3.80 4.35
CA VAL A 153 6.33 3.20 3.40
C VAL A 153 7.09 2.77 2.15
N CYS A 154 6.90 1.52 1.76
CA CYS A 154 7.34 0.93 0.50
C CYS A 154 6.10 0.33 -0.19
N VAL A 155 6.10 0.17 -1.51
CA VAL A 155 4.86 -0.20 -2.21
C VAL A 155 5.00 -1.58 -2.84
N CYS A 156 4.08 -2.48 -2.46
CA CYS A 156 3.90 -3.81 -3.02
C CYS A 156 5.25 -4.46 -3.36
N TRP A 157 5.60 -4.61 -4.63
CA TRP A 157 6.81 -5.29 -5.10
C TRP A 157 8.13 -4.93 -4.41
N ASP A 158 8.25 -3.71 -3.87
CA ASP A 158 9.38 -3.32 -3.01
C ASP A 158 9.59 -4.27 -1.81
N GLN A 159 8.52 -4.93 -1.34
CA GLN A 159 8.51 -5.86 -0.23
C GLN A 159 9.32 -7.13 -0.46
N TRP A 160 9.71 -7.42 -1.71
CA TRP A 160 10.58 -8.58 -2.03
C TRP A 160 12.07 -8.24 -1.90
N TYR A 161 12.41 -6.98 -1.70
CA TYR A 161 13.79 -6.49 -1.70
C TYR A 161 14.23 -6.13 -0.26
N PRO A 162 15.11 -6.92 0.37
CA PRO A 162 15.65 -6.60 1.69
C PRO A 162 16.28 -5.21 1.77
N GLU A 163 16.85 -4.71 0.68
CA GLU A 163 17.43 -3.37 0.56
C GLU A 163 16.39 -2.28 0.79
N ALA A 164 15.18 -2.43 0.24
CA ALA A 164 14.10 -1.47 0.44
C ALA A 164 13.73 -1.38 1.93
N ALA A 165 13.56 -2.53 2.58
CA ALA A 165 13.28 -2.59 4.01
C ALA A 165 14.43 -1.99 4.84
N ARG A 166 15.68 -2.39 4.56
CA ARG A 166 16.87 -1.93 5.28
C ARG A 166 17.08 -0.43 5.14
N LEU A 167 17.01 0.10 3.93
CA LEU A 167 17.23 1.52 3.67
C LEU A 167 16.15 2.38 4.32
N THR A 168 14.90 1.91 4.31
CA THR A 168 13.78 2.56 5.01
C THR A 168 13.97 2.51 6.54
N ALA A 169 14.34 1.36 7.10
CA ALA A 169 14.64 1.21 8.52
C ALA A 169 15.81 2.10 8.97
N LEU A 170 16.87 2.22 8.16
CA LEU A 170 18.01 3.11 8.43
C LEU A 170 17.64 4.61 8.40
N ARG A 171 16.50 4.98 7.81
CA ARG A 171 15.92 6.33 7.98
C ARG A 171 15.20 6.51 9.32
N GLY A 172 15.14 5.47 10.14
CA GLY A 172 14.56 5.45 11.49
C GLY A 172 13.08 5.06 11.52
N ALA A 173 12.60 4.28 10.56
CA ALA A 173 11.24 3.76 10.59
C ALA A 173 11.08 2.74 11.75
N GLU A 174 10.09 2.96 12.61
CA GLU A 174 9.68 2.05 13.68
C GLU A 174 8.67 1.01 13.15
N ILE A 175 7.91 1.38 12.11
CA ILE A 175 6.97 0.54 11.38
C ILE A 175 7.17 0.78 9.88
N ILE A 176 7.33 -0.29 9.10
CA ILE A 176 7.34 -0.24 7.64
C ILE A 176 6.00 -0.74 7.11
N PHE A 177 5.32 0.09 6.32
CA PHE A 177 4.07 -0.27 5.66
C PHE A 177 4.29 -0.69 4.22
N TYR A 178 3.57 -1.73 3.81
CA TYR A 178 3.45 -2.20 2.44
C TYR A 178 1.97 -2.20 2.01
N PRO A 179 1.48 -1.12 1.38
CA PRO A 179 0.26 -1.19 0.57
C PRO A 179 0.51 -2.16 -0.59
N THR A 180 -0.33 -3.17 -0.74
CA THR A 180 -0.10 -4.30 -1.65
C THR A 180 -1.36 -4.64 -2.47
N ALA A 181 -1.16 -5.04 -3.72
CA ALA A 181 -2.14 -5.76 -4.53
C ALA A 181 -1.45 -6.98 -5.14
N ILE A 182 -1.56 -8.12 -4.45
CA ILE A 182 -0.95 -9.38 -4.90
C ILE A 182 -1.92 -10.55 -4.71
N GLY A 183 -1.94 -11.43 -5.70
CA GLY A 183 -2.94 -12.47 -5.90
C GLY A 183 -2.43 -13.66 -6.71
N TRP A 184 -3.26 -14.69 -6.83
CA TRP A 184 -2.96 -15.88 -7.62
C TRP A 184 -3.53 -15.73 -9.02
N HIS A 185 -2.81 -16.27 -10.02
CA HIS A 185 -3.48 -16.66 -11.24
C HIS A 185 -4.41 -17.85 -10.90
N PRO A 186 -5.72 -17.82 -11.24
CA PRO A 186 -6.66 -18.86 -10.78
C PRO A 186 -6.27 -20.29 -11.16
N ALA A 187 -5.59 -20.48 -12.29
CA ALA A 187 -5.09 -21.79 -12.72
C ALA A 187 -3.91 -22.31 -11.88
N GLU A 188 -3.12 -21.42 -11.30
CA GLU A 188 -1.89 -21.74 -10.54
C GLU A 188 -2.16 -21.93 -9.04
N LYS A 189 -3.28 -21.36 -8.56
CA LYS A 189 -3.78 -21.45 -7.18
C LYS A 189 -3.55 -22.81 -6.52
N LYS A 190 -4.00 -23.88 -7.19
CA LYS A 190 -3.98 -25.23 -6.63
C LYS A 190 -2.56 -25.79 -6.44
N GLU A 191 -1.65 -25.44 -7.34
CA GLU A 191 -0.30 -25.99 -7.37
C GLU A 191 0.69 -25.13 -6.58
N PHE A 192 0.65 -23.81 -6.79
CA PHE A 192 1.67 -22.88 -6.28
C PHE A 192 1.17 -21.96 -5.17
N GLY A 193 -0.14 -21.83 -4.95
CA GLY A 193 -0.71 -20.81 -4.06
C GLY A 193 -0.17 -20.85 -2.63
N VAL A 194 0.01 -22.05 -2.05
CA VAL A 194 0.60 -22.21 -0.70
C VAL A 194 2.04 -21.70 -0.66
N ALA A 195 2.86 -22.06 -1.66
CA ALA A 195 4.25 -21.64 -1.72
C ALA A 195 4.38 -20.13 -1.97
N GLN A 196 3.58 -19.57 -2.89
CA GLN A 196 3.56 -18.15 -3.22
C GLN A 196 3.17 -17.29 -2.01
N HIS A 197 2.07 -17.63 -1.34
CA HIS A 197 1.64 -16.93 -0.13
C HIS A 197 2.67 -17.06 1.00
N SER A 198 3.18 -18.26 1.24
CA SER A 198 4.19 -18.50 2.29
C SER A 198 5.47 -17.72 2.05
N ALA A 199 5.94 -17.62 0.80
CA ALA A 199 7.08 -16.78 0.45
C ALA A 199 6.81 -15.30 0.73
N TRP A 200 5.62 -14.79 0.35
CA TRP A 200 5.20 -13.41 0.58
C TRP A 200 5.13 -13.05 2.06
N GLU A 201 4.59 -13.94 2.90
CA GLU A 201 4.56 -13.74 4.35
C GLU A 201 5.98 -13.82 4.95
N THR A 202 6.75 -14.83 4.57
CA THR A 202 8.09 -15.10 5.10
C THR A 202 9.04 -13.93 4.87
N ILE A 203 9.07 -13.37 3.65
CA ILE A 203 10.00 -12.28 3.33
C ILE A 203 9.72 -11.03 4.19
N GLN A 204 8.45 -10.72 4.44
CA GLN A 204 8.05 -9.57 5.25
C GLN A 204 8.34 -9.77 6.74
N ARG A 205 8.10 -10.98 7.26
CA ARG A 205 8.53 -11.35 8.62
C ARG A 205 10.05 -11.26 8.76
N SER A 206 10.79 -11.67 7.73
CA SER A 206 12.25 -11.54 7.70
C SER A 206 12.71 -10.08 7.74
N HIS A 207 11.99 -9.17 7.08
CA HIS A 207 12.28 -7.73 7.14
C HIS A 207 12.07 -7.18 8.55
N ALA A 208 11.01 -7.60 9.24
CA ALA A 208 10.75 -7.21 10.62
C ALA A 208 11.89 -7.67 11.55
N ILE A 209 12.27 -8.95 11.45
CA ILE A 209 13.37 -9.55 12.22
C ILE A 209 14.70 -8.85 11.96
N ALA A 210 15.07 -8.72 10.69
CA ALA A 210 16.40 -8.23 10.32
C ALA A 210 16.61 -6.75 10.69
N ASN A 211 15.52 -5.97 10.76
CA ASN A 211 15.58 -4.53 11.03
C ASN A 211 15.14 -4.16 12.45
N GLY A 212 14.61 -5.09 13.23
CA GLY A 212 14.13 -4.81 14.59
C GLY A 212 12.96 -3.82 14.62
N CYS A 213 12.13 -3.81 13.57
CA CYS A 213 10.98 -2.92 13.42
C CYS A 213 9.71 -3.72 13.14
N TYR A 214 8.54 -3.10 13.29
CA TYR A 214 7.29 -3.70 12.83
C TYR A 214 7.19 -3.62 11.31
N VAL A 215 6.49 -4.58 10.71
CA VAL A 215 6.14 -4.59 9.28
C VAL A 215 4.63 -4.79 9.15
N ALA A 216 3.96 -4.02 8.30
CA ALA A 216 2.52 -4.06 8.16
C ALA A 216 2.10 -4.08 6.68
N ALA A 217 1.39 -5.14 6.28
CA ALA A 217 1.02 -5.40 4.89
C ALA A 217 -0.50 -5.28 4.69
N ALA A 218 -0.95 -4.28 3.94
CA ALA A 218 -2.36 -4.09 3.60
C ALA A 218 -2.60 -4.58 2.17
N ASN A 219 -3.18 -5.77 2.02
CA ASN A 219 -3.42 -6.38 0.71
C ASN A 219 -4.90 -6.32 0.31
N ARG A 220 -5.11 -6.32 -1.01
CA ARG A 220 -6.40 -6.38 -1.69
C ARG A 220 -7.07 -7.75 -1.54
N ILE A 221 -8.38 -7.82 -1.72
CA ILE A 221 -9.15 -9.08 -1.82
C ILE A 221 -10.04 -9.14 -3.06
N GLY A 222 -10.50 -10.34 -3.36
CA GLY A 222 -11.50 -10.61 -4.39
C GLY A 222 -10.87 -10.97 -5.72
N HIS A 223 -11.71 -11.33 -6.68
CA HIS A 223 -11.31 -11.69 -8.03
C HIS A 223 -11.58 -10.52 -8.97
N GLU A 224 -10.56 -10.10 -9.73
CA GLU A 224 -10.65 -8.98 -10.65
C GLU A 224 -10.18 -9.40 -12.05
N THR A 225 -11.02 -9.13 -13.04
CA THR A 225 -10.76 -9.35 -14.47
C THR A 225 -10.96 -8.03 -15.25
N PRO A 226 -10.14 -7.01 -15.01
CA PRO A 226 -10.26 -5.71 -15.71
C PRO A 226 -9.96 -5.84 -17.21
N ALA A 227 -9.31 -6.94 -17.61
CA ALA A 227 -9.19 -7.38 -18.98
C ALA A 227 -9.82 -8.75 -19.19
N HIS A 228 -10.14 -9.07 -20.44
CA HIS A 228 -10.55 -10.42 -20.82
C HIS A 228 -9.50 -11.43 -20.37
N GLY A 229 -9.90 -12.51 -19.69
CA GLY A 229 -9.00 -13.56 -19.23
C GLY A 229 -9.38 -14.12 -17.87
N ALA A 230 -8.45 -14.89 -17.28
CA ALA A 230 -8.64 -15.51 -15.97
C ALA A 230 -8.53 -14.50 -14.82
N GLY A 231 -7.87 -13.37 -15.04
CA GLY A 231 -7.66 -12.32 -14.04
C GLY A 231 -6.82 -12.76 -12.84
N ILE A 232 -6.89 -11.98 -11.76
CA ILE A 232 -6.16 -12.24 -10.51
C ILE A 232 -7.14 -12.43 -9.36
N GLU A 233 -6.97 -13.50 -8.59
CA GLU A 233 -7.62 -13.68 -7.30
C GLU A 233 -6.70 -13.15 -6.19
N PHE A 234 -7.00 -11.97 -5.64
CA PHE A 234 -6.23 -11.37 -4.56
C PHE A 234 -6.50 -12.10 -3.24
N TRP A 235 -5.43 -12.58 -2.60
CA TRP A 235 -5.53 -13.45 -1.43
C TRP A 235 -5.82 -12.71 -0.12
N GLY A 236 -5.71 -11.38 -0.10
CA GLY A 236 -5.85 -10.61 1.13
C GLY A 236 -4.77 -10.99 2.14
N GLN A 237 -5.19 -11.58 3.25
CA GLN A 237 -4.33 -12.00 4.35
C GLN A 237 -3.40 -10.87 4.83
N SER A 238 -3.96 -9.66 4.90
CA SER A 238 -3.27 -8.50 5.47
C SER A 238 -2.83 -8.80 6.91
N PHE A 239 -1.61 -8.41 7.29
CA PHE A 239 -1.05 -8.74 8.61
C PHE A 239 -0.05 -7.71 9.10
N VAL A 240 0.25 -7.76 10.40
CA VAL A 240 1.35 -7.02 11.03
C VAL A 240 2.33 -8.04 11.60
N ALA A 241 3.61 -7.92 11.31
CA ALA A 241 4.67 -8.67 11.97
C ALA A 241 5.35 -7.79 13.02
N ALA A 242 5.50 -8.33 14.23
CA ALA A 242 6.34 -7.77 15.29
C ALA A 242 7.83 -7.83 14.93
N PRO A 243 8.71 -7.10 15.64
CA PRO A 243 10.16 -7.18 15.45
C PRO A 243 10.76 -8.60 15.62
N SER A 244 10.04 -9.52 16.28
CA SER A 244 10.39 -10.95 16.37
C SER A 244 10.01 -11.75 15.13
N GLY A 245 9.27 -11.15 14.19
CA GLY A 245 8.62 -11.81 13.06
C GLY A 245 7.36 -12.58 13.42
N GLU A 246 6.85 -12.46 14.65
CA GLU A 246 5.53 -12.98 15.04
C GLU A 246 4.43 -12.15 14.40
N ILE A 247 3.38 -12.80 13.88
CA ILE A 247 2.18 -12.15 13.34
C ILE A 247 1.12 -12.00 14.43
#